data_AF-A0A950LNR2-F1
#
_entry.id   AF-A0A950LNR2-F1
#
_cell.length_a   1.000
_cell.length_b   1.000
_cell.length_c   1.000
_cell.angle_alpha   90.00
_cell.angle_beta   90.00
_cell.angle_gamma   90.00
#
_symmetry.space_group_name_H-M   'P 1'
#
loop_
_entity.id
_entity.type
_entity.pdbx_description
1 polymer ?
#
loop_
_entity_poly.entity_id
_entity_poly.type
_entity_poly.pdbx_seq_one_letter_code
_entity_poly.pdbx_strand_id
1 'polypeptide(L)'
;SASAETKAQQPSQAQVSAVRSACRSDYIAHCASIPPGGKPALDCLRKNVASLSPTCQNAVNALGGQRAAPPAAAAPAATTPPAAAPATSPPAAAESAPAAPAAAPPPPAAAAPAYPPMSPRQEMAVLRSSCGRDFRALCGGVQPGGGRVIACLRANEPSLSPQCRQALMMARRQ
;
A
#
# COMPACT_ATOMS: atom_id res chain seq x y z
N SER A 1 -38.46 -15.21 2.76
CA SER A 1 -37.32 -15.71 3.54
C SER A 1 -36.33 -16.41 2.61
N ALA A 2 -35.12 -15.87 2.42
CA ALA A 2 -34.04 -16.51 1.64
C ALA A 2 -32.71 -15.70 1.76
N SER A 3 -32.15 -15.53 2.97
CA SER A 3 -30.91 -14.74 3.17
C SER A 3 -30.16 -15.12 4.45
N ALA A 4 -29.66 -16.36 4.52
CA ALA A 4 -28.82 -16.82 5.64
C ALA A 4 -27.67 -17.75 5.20
N GLU A 5 -27.93 -18.76 4.35
CA GLU A 5 -26.97 -19.87 4.14
C GLU A 5 -25.85 -19.67 3.10
N THR A 6 -25.81 -18.60 2.29
CA THR A 6 -24.72 -18.42 1.30
C THR A 6 -23.39 -17.91 1.90
N LYS A 7 -23.20 -18.02 3.21
CA LYS A 7 -22.16 -17.30 3.98
C LYS A 7 -21.11 -18.20 4.66
N ALA A 8 -21.08 -19.50 4.33
CA ALA A 8 -20.17 -20.49 4.92
C ALA A 8 -18.98 -20.93 4.04
N GLN A 9 -18.98 -20.69 2.71
CA GLN A 9 -17.89 -21.08 1.79
C GLN A 9 -16.99 -19.91 1.32
N GLN A 10 -17.14 -18.71 1.88
CA GLN A 10 -16.17 -17.64 1.62
C GLN A 10 -14.94 -17.82 2.52
N PRO A 11 -13.70 -17.67 2.00
CA PRO A 11 -12.51 -17.68 2.84
C PRO A 11 -12.63 -16.58 3.89
N SER A 12 -12.47 -16.95 5.15
CA SER A 12 -12.69 -16.06 6.29
C SER A 12 -11.78 -14.82 6.20
N GLN A 13 -12.22 -13.68 6.73
CA GLN A 13 -11.45 -12.43 6.58
C GLN A 13 -10.03 -12.56 7.18
N ALA A 14 -9.90 -13.34 8.27
CA ALA A 14 -8.63 -13.69 8.89
C ALA A 14 -7.70 -14.52 7.97
N GLN A 15 -8.24 -15.51 7.24
CA GLN A 15 -7.49 -16.25 6.23
C GLN A 15 -7.06 -15.33 5.08
N VAL A 16 -7.94 -14.46 4.58
CA VAL A 16 -7.61 -13.50 3.50
C VAL A 16 -6.52 -12.50 3.94
N SER A 17 -6.49 -12.07 5.21
CA SER A 17 -5.41 -11.23 5.74
C SER A 17 -4.09 -11.99 5.96
N ALA A 18 -4.15 -13.27 6.35
CA ALA A 18 -2.98 -14.12 6.49
C ALA A 18 -2.30 -14.35 5.14
N VAL A 19 -3.07 -14.75 4.11
CA VAL A 19 -2.57 -14.93 2.73
C VAL A 19 -1.98 -13.64 2.18
N ARG A 20 -2.65 -12.49 2.37
CA ARG A 20 -2.10 -11.18 1.93
C ARG A 20 -0.78 -10.81 2.60
N SER A 21 -0.56 -11.26 3.83
CA SER A 21 0.69 -11.02 4.57
C SER A 21 1.81 -11.92 4.05
N ALA A 22 1.53 -13.20 3.81
CA ALA A 22 2.49 -14.15 3.24
C ALA A 22 2.87 -13.84 1.79
N CYS A 23 1.92 -13.39 0.98
CA CYS A 23 2.10 -13.12 -0.46
C CYS A 23 2.54 -11.69 -0.79
N ARG A 24 2.93 -10.85 0.19
CA ARG A 24 3.12 -9.41 -0.04
C ARG A 24 4.18 -9.10 -1.10
N SER A 25 5.32 -9.82 -1.09
CA SER A 25 6.41 -9.61 -2.04
C SER A 25 6.04 -10.14 -3.43
N ASP A 26 5.49 -11.35 -3.50
CA ASP A 26 5.08 -11.99 -4.75
C ASP A 26 3.98 -11.21 -5.49
N TYR A 27 3.07 -10.59 -4.71
CA TYR A 27 2.04 -9.73 -5.26
C TYR A 27 2.59 -8.50 -5.98
N ILE A 28 3.70 -7.92 -5.47
CA ILE A 28 4.36 -6.77 -6.10
C ILE A 28 5.10 -7.20 -7.38
N ALA A 29 5.67 -8.41 -7.41
CA ALA A 29 6.35 -8.93 -8.59
C ALA A 29 5.39 -9.37 -9.71
N HIS A 30 4.25 -9.98 -9.38
CA HIS A 30 3.38 -10.66 -10.36
C HIS A 30 1.96 -10.07 -10.51
N CYS A 31 1.50 -9.23 -9.57
CA CYS A 31 0.10 -8.78 -9.50
C CYS A 31 -0.08 -7.27 -9.21
N ALA A 32 0.97 -6.45 -9.35
CA ALA A 32 0.97 -5.05 -8.91
C ALA A 32 -0.10 -4.16 -9.55
N SER A 33 -0.53 -4.46 -10.78
CA SER A 33 -1.58 -3.72 -11.51
C SER A 33 -3.00 -3.94 -10.97
N ILE A 34 -3.20 -4.86 -10.02
CA ILE A 34 -4.51 -5.19 -9.44
C ILE A 34 -4.62 -4.55 -8.04
N PRO A 35 -5.82 -4.09 -7.61
CA PRO A 35 -6.00 -3.57 -6.25
C PRO A 35 -5.81 -4.67 -5.17
N PRO A 36 -5.00 -4.43 -4.13
CA PRO A 36 -4.68 -5.46 -3.13
C PRO A 36 -5.87 -5.82 -2.23
N GLY A 37 -6.40 -7.02 -2.44
CA GLY A 37 -7.49 -7.62 -1.65
C GLY A 37 -8.73 -7.95 -2.47
N GLY A 38 -9.60 -8.78 -1.91
CA GLY A 38 -10.78 -9.28 -2.61
C GLY A 38 -10.45 -10.34 -3.67
N LYS A 39 -11.47 -10.71 -4.46
CA LYS A 39 -11.40 -11.77 -5.48
C LYS A 39 -10.32 -11.55 -6.57
N PRO A 40 -10.15 -10.37 -7.20
CA PRO A 40 -9.21 -10.24 -8.32
C PRO A 40 -7.75 -10.40 -7.90
N ALA A 41 -7.38 -9.94 -6.70
CA ALA A 41 -6.04 -10.15 -6.14
C ALA A 41 -5.75 -11.65 -5.89
N LEU A 42 -6.74 -12.40 -5.37
CA LEU A 42 -6.62 -13.83 -5.14
C LEU A 42 -6.60 -14.64 -6.45
N ASP A 43 -7.33 -14.20 -7.47
CA ASP A 43 -7.34 -14.83 -8.80
C ASP A 43 -5.98 -14.69 -9.52
N CYS A 44 -5.37 -13.50 -9.47
CA CYS A 44 -4.02 -13.28 -10.01
C CYS A 44 -2.96 -14.15 -9.32
N LEU A 45 -3.00 -14.22 -7.98
CA LEU A 45 -2.10 -15.10 -7.23
C LEU A 45 -2.34 -16.58 -7.60
N ARG A 46 -3.59 -17.03 -7.74
CA ARG A 46 -3.91 -18.40 -8.17
C ARG A 46 -3.39 -18.74 -9.56
N LYS A 47 -3.43 -17.79 -10.50
CA LYS A 47 -2.90 -17.98 -11.87
C LYS A 47 -1.38 -18.01 -11.94
N ASN A 48 -0.69 -17.41 -10.99
CA ASN A 48 0.77 -17.31 -10.96
C ASN A 48 1.43 -18.25 -9.94
N VAL A 49 0.70 -19.16 -9.27
CA VAL A 49 1.22 -19.95 -8.11
C VAL A 49 2.59 -20.56 -8.35
N ALA A 50 2.86 -21.15 -9.52
CA ALA A 50 4.14 -21.77 -9.84
C ALA A 50 5.35 -20.81 -9.80
N SER A 51 5.12 -19.50 -9.90
CA SER A 51 6.13 -18.44 -9.86
C SER A 51 6.20 -17.68 -8.52
N LEU A 52 5.26 -17.91 -7.59
CA LEU A 52 5.26 -17.25 -6.27
C LEU A 52 6.18 -17.97 -5.28
N SER A 53 6.55 -17.30 -4.20
CA SER A 53 7.27 -17.91 -3.07
C SER A 53 6.53 -19.13 -2.50
N PRO A 54 7.23 -20.18 -2.01
CA PRO A 54 6.59 -21.36 -1.43
C PRO A 54 5.70 -21.04 -0.22
N THR A 55 6.02 -19.99 0.53
CA THR A 55 5.17 -19.41 1.58
C THR A 55 3.83 -18.90 1.04
N CYS A 56 3.84 -18.17 -0.07
CA CYS A 56 2.62 -17.69 -0.70
C CYS A 56 1.82 -18.82 -1.36
N GLN A 57 2.50 -19.74 -2.06
CA GLN A 57 1.87 -20.92 -2.67
C GLN A 57 1.05 -21.73 -1.66
N ASN A 58 1.67 -22.12 -0.53
CA ASN A 58 0.99 -22.85 0.53
C ASN A 58 -0.22 -22.08 1.09
N ALA A 59 -0.07 -20.77 1.28
CA ALA A 59 -1.14 -19.91 1.80
C ALA A 59 -2.34 -19.81 0.83
N VAL A 60 -2.09 -19.71 -0.49
CA VAL A 60 -3.13 -19.67 -1.53
C VAL A 60 -3.81 -21.03 -1.73
N ASN A 61 -3.03 -22.12 -1.70
CA ASN A 61 -3.54 -23.49 -1.83
C ASN A 61 -4.41 -23.90 -0.64
N ALA A 62 -4.07 -23.44 0.58
CA ALA A 62 -4.88 -23.62 1.78
C ALA A 62 -6.23 -22.87 1.78
N LEU A 63 -6.53 -22.07 0.74
CA LEU A 63 -7.87 -21.52 0.46
C LEU A 63 -8.67 -22.32 -0.59
N GLY A 64 -8.05 -23.33 -1.23
CA GLY A 64 -8.66 -24.16 -2.25
C GLY A 64 -9.26 -25.48 -1.71
N GLY A 65 -8.69 -26.01 -0.63
CA GLY A 65 -9.25 -27.14 0.13
C GLY A 65 -9.96 -26.68 1.40
N GLN A 66 -11.08 -27.31 1.74
CA GLN A 66 -11.77 -27.00 3.01
C GLN A 66 -10.91 -27.41 4.22
N ARG A 67 -11.03 -26.63 5.30
CA ARG A 67 -10.06 -26.55 6.39
C ARG A 67 -10.10 -27.77 7.32
N ALA A 68 -8.92 -28.29 7.66
CA ALA A 68 -8.66 -28.87 8.98
C ALA A 68 -7.71 -27.95 9.75
N ALA A 69 -7.95 -27.76 11.06
CA ALA A 69 -6.97 -27.18 11.98
C ALA A 69 -5.93 -28.26 12.36
N PRO A 70 -4.70 -27.90 12.73
CA PRO A 70 -3.72 -28.88 13.17
C PRO A 70 -4.10 -29.43 14.55
N PRO A 71 -3.90 -30.73 14.83
CA PRO A 71 -3.66 -31.17 16.20
C PRO A 71 -2.32 -30.60 16.66
N ALA A 72 -2.29 -29.99 17.84
CA ALA A 72 -1.05 -29.53 18.45
C ALA A 72 -0.30 -30.73 19.06
N ALA A 73 0.72 -31.25 18.37
CA ALA A 73 1.82 -32.03 18.96
C ALA A 73 2.93 -32.32 17.92
N ALA A 74 4.03 -31.55 17.96
CA ALA A 74 5.43 -31.97 17.73
C ALA A 74 6.31 -30.78 17.31
N ALA A 75 7.25 -30.39 18.20
CA ALA A 75 8.53 -29.82 17.79
C ALA A 75 9.46 -30.96 17.33
N PRO A 76 10.56 -30.72 16.58
CA PRO A 76 11.71 -29.93 17.03
C PRO A 76 11.83 -28.59 16.26
N ALA A 77 12.36 -27.48 16.79
CA ALA A 77 13.64 -27.23 17.49
C ALA A 77 14.85 -27.08 16.53
N ALA A 78 15.50 -25.91 16.62
CA ALA A 78 16.68 -25.44 15.86
C ALA A 78 16.49 -25.30 14.32
N THR A 79 17.01 -24.27 13.65
CA THR A 79 18.21 -23.45 13.94
C THR A 79 18.01 -21.93 13.78
N THR A 80 18.86 -21.19 14.50
CA THR A 80 19.05 -19.73 14.44
C THR A 80 19.88 -19.29 13.20
N PRO A 81 19.96 -17.97 12.88
CA PRO A 81 20.35 -17.48 11.55
C PRO A 81 21.87 -17.23 11.42
N PRO A 82 22.34 -16.84 10.22
CA PRO A 82 23.43 -15.89 10.08
C PRO A 82 22.90 -14.47 9.83
N ALA A 83 23.30 -13.54 10.70
CA ALA A 83 23.42 -12.14 10.29
C ALA A 83 24.81 -11.94 9.69
N ALA A 84 24.89 -11.37 8.49
CA ALA A 84 26.09 -10.69 7.99
C ALA A 84 25.74 -9.80 6.79
N ALA A 85 25.84 -8.49 6.98
CA ALA A 85 26.25 -7.61 5.89
C ALA A 85 27.76 -7.82 5.63
N PRO A 86 28.29 -7.32 4.51
CA PRO A 86 28.96 -6.04 4.66
C PRO A 86 28.47 -4.98 3.67
N ALA A 87 28.70 -3.72 4.03
CA ALA A 87 28.48 -2.57 3.16
C ALA A 87 29.78 -2.18 2.43
N THR A 88 29.68 -1.80 1.16
CA THR A 88 30.66 -0.96 0.46
C THR A 88 29.98 -0.14 -0.66
N SER A 89 30.38 1.13 -0.78
CA SER A 89 30.04 2.14 -1.80
C SER A 89 31.30 3.04 -1.99
N PRO A 90 31.35 4.13 -2.80
CA PRO A 90 30.55 4.60 -3.96
C PRO A 90 31.35 4.27 -5.26
N PRO A 91 31.70 5.13 -6.27
CA PRO A 91 31.28 6.51 -6.68
C PRO A 91 29.79 6.62 -7.12
N ALA A 92 29.17 7.74 -7.53
CA ALA A 92 29.54 9.15 -7.85
C ALA A 92 29.96 9.51 -9.30
N ALA A 93 28.99 10.06 -10.07
CA ALA A 93 29.04 10.98 -11.24
C ALA A 93 27.59 10.97 -11.84
N ALA A 94 26.88 12.08 -12.07
CA ALA A 94 27.04 13.04 -13.19
C ALA A 94 27.07 12.33 -14.57
N GLU A 95 26.25 12.63 -15.58
CA GLU A 95 25.27 13.70 -15.84
C GLU A 95 24.35 13.18 -16.97
N SER A 96 23.06 13.49 -17.07
CA SER A 96 22.58 14.56 -17.98
C SER A 96 21.06 14.66 -17.93
N ALA A 97 20.55 15.89 -17.87
CA ALA A 97 19.18 16.19 -18.28
C ALA A 97 19.13 16.35 -19.82
N PRO A 98 18.12 15.79 -20.53
CA PRO A 98 17.78 16.29 -21.84
C PRO A 98 17.16 17.69 -21.69
N ALA A 99 17.56 18.61 -22.57
CA ALA A 99 17.18 20.02 -22.51
C ALA A 99 15.66 20.23 -22.62
N ALA A 100 15.17 21.29 -21.98
CA ALA A 100 13.86 21.83 -22.29
C ALA A 100 13.85 22.35 -23.75
N PRO A 101 12.84 22.01 -24.57
CA PRO A 101 12.58 22.79 -25.77
C PRO A 101 12.13 24.19 -25.37
N ALA A 102 12.65 25.19 -26.07
CA ALA A 102 12.30 26.59 -25.86
C ALA A 102 10.81 26.86 -26.10
N ALA A 103 10.32 27.97 -25.53
CA ALA A 103 8.92 28.36 -25.56
C ALA A 103 8.33 28.39 -26.99
N ALA A 104 7.33 27.55 -27.22
CA ALA A 104 6.30 27.85 -28.20
C ALA A 104 5.38 28.96 -27.64
N PRO A 105 4.83 29.85 -28.49
CA PRO A 105 3.85 30.83 -28.03
C PRO A 105 2.61 30.13 -27.45
N PRO A 106 1.96 30.70 -26.42
CA PRO A 106 0.75 30.10 -25.86
C PRO A 106 -0.35 30.05 -26.94
N PRO A 107 -1.09 28.94 -27.09
CA PRO A 107 -2.29 28.95 -27.91
C PRO A 107 -3.31 29.94 -27.33
N PRO A 108 -4.18 30.55 -28.16
CA PRO A 108 -5.25 31.41 -27.65
C PRO A 108 -6.12 30.63 -26.66
N ALA A 109 -6.65 31.32 -25.66
CA ALA A 109 -7.26 30.73 -24.47
C ALA A 109 -8.52 29.89 -24.75
N ALA A 110 -8.32 28.65 -25.22
CA ALA A 110 -9.30 27.59 -25.10
C ALA A 110 -9.41 27.19 -23.62
N ALA A 111 -10.64 27.02 -23.14
CA ALA A 111 -10.92 26.75 -21.73
C ALA A 111 -10.05 25.59 -21.21
N ALA A 112 -9.36 25.81 -20.08
CA ALA A 112 -8.54 24.79 -19.45
C ALA A 112 -9.39 23.53 -19.19
N PRO A 113 -8.85 22.32 -19.43
CA PRO A 113 -9.59 21.10 -19.15
C PRO A 113 -9.96 21.10 -17.67
N ALA A 114 -11.26 21.01 -17.38
CA ALA A 114 -11.77 20.79 -16.04
C ALA A 114 -11.36 19.39 -15.59
N TYR A 115 -10.14 19.28 -15.05
CA TYR A 115 -9.73 18.09 -14.31
C TYR A 115 -10.79 17.84 -13.23
N PRO A 116 -11.38 16.64 -13.16
CA PRO A 116 -12.34 16.36 -12.10
C PRO A 116 -11.66 16.59 -10.75
N PRO A 117 -12.34 17.20 -9.76
CA PRO A 117 -11.76 17.40 -8.45
C PRO A 117 -11.28 16.06 -7.90
N MET A 118 -10.08 16.06 -7.31
CA MET A 118 -9.47 14.86 -6.72
C MET A 118 -10.49 14.15 -5.82
N SER A 119 -10.72 12.86 -6.05
CA SER A 119 -11.68 12.12 -5.22
C SER A 119 -11.20 12.09 -3.75
N PRO A 120 -12.10 12.05 -2.75
CA PRO A 120 -11.70 12.07 -1.34
C PRO A 120 -10.79 10.89 -0.93
N ARG A 121 -10.80 9.78 -1.67
CA ARG A 121 -9.83 8.69 -1.50
C ARG A 121 -8.42 9.06 -1.97
N GLN A 122 -8.34 9.79 -3.08
CA GLN A 122 -7.11 10.22 -3.73
C GLN A 122 -6.45 11.35 -2.93
N GLU A 123 -7.25 12.30 -2.44
CA GLU A 123 -6.79 13.34 -1.51
C GLU A 123 -6.24 12.73 -0.20
N MET A 124 -6.94 11.75 0.38
CA MET A 124 -6.44 10.97 1.52
C MET A 124 -5.19 10.14 1.22
N ALA A 125 -4.93 9.78 -0.04
CA ALA A 125 -3.69 9.12 -0.45
C ALA A 125 -2.53 10.13 -0.52
N VAL A 126 -2.77 11.31 -1.11
CA VAL A 126 -1.82 12.43 -1.18
C VAL A 126 -1.45 12.94 0.21
N LEU A 127 -2.42 13.19 1.10
CA LEU A 127 -2.13 13.58 2.48
C LEU A 127 -1.28 12.52 3.20
N ARG A 128 -1.54 11.22 2.96
CA ARG A 128 -0.81 10.14 3.63
C ARG A 128 0.62 9.96 3.09
N SER A 129 0.87 10.24 1.81
CA SER A 129 2.23 10.25 1.26
C SER A 129 3.00 11.52 1.65
N SER A 130 2.40 12.70 1.52
CA SER A 130 3.06 13.99 1.84
C SER A 130 3.29 14.21 3.33
N CYS A 131 2.34 13.83 4.20
CA CYS A 131 2.43 14.02 5.65
C CYS A 131 2.90 12.78 6.42
N GLY A 132 3.21 11.67 5.76
CA GLY A 132 3.52 10.40 6.41
C GLY A 132 4.78 10.41 7.28
N ARG A 133 5.69 11.39 7.10
CA ARG A 133 6.87 11.58 7.96
C ARG A 133 6.54 12.48 9.15
N ASP A 134 5.91 13.62 8.90
CA ASP A 134 5.47 14.58 9.93
C ASP A 134 4.48 13.96 10.91
N PHE A 135 3.54 13.14 10.41
CA PHE A 135 2.61 12.38 11.24
C PHE A 135 3.32 11.47 12.25
N ARG A 136 4.39 10.78 11.84
CA ARG A 136 5.15 9.89 12.74
C ARG A 136 5.95 10.68 13.77
N ALA A 137 6.49 11.84 13.40
CA ALA A 137 7.27 12.68 14.30
C ALA A 137 6.42 13.46 15.32
N LEU A 138 5.24 13.95 14.91
CA LEU A 138 4.45 14.94 15.67
C LEU A 138 3.10 14.39 16.17
N CYS A 139 2.58 13.34 15.53
CA CYS A 139 1.22 12.83 15.75
C CYS A 139 1.17 11.30 15.95
N GLY A 140 2.29 10.64 16.26
CA GLY A 140 2.42 9.18 16.27
C GLY A 140 1.45 8.44 17.23
N GLY A 141 1.01 9.09 18.31
CA GLY A 141 0.00 8.56 19.24
C GLY A 141 -1.47 8.74 18.80
N VAL A 142 -1.72 9.43 17.69
CA VAL A 142 -3.10 9.75 17.24
C VAL A 142 -3.69 8.56 16.49
N GLN A 143 -4.73 7.98 17.07
CA GLN A 143 -5.48 6.89 16.44
C GLN A 143 -6.10 7.34 15.10
N PRO A 144 -5.98 6.54 14.02
CA PRO A 144 -6.56 6.86 12.73
C PRO A 144 -8.10 6.89 12.76
N GLY A 145 -8.71 7.56 11.78
CA GLY A 145 -10.17 7.71 11.65
C GLY A 145 -10.74 8.96 12.31
N GLY A 146 -11.96 9.33 11.90
CA GLY A 146 -12.70 10.48 12.43
C GLY A 146 -12.02 11.85 12.25
N GLY A 147 -11.17 12.02 11.23
CA GLY A 147 -10.43 13.27 10.99
C GLY A 147 -9.33 13.60 12.01
N ARG A 148 -9.17 12.83 13.09
CA ARG A 148 -8.22 13.09 14.20
C ARG A 148 -6.78 13.32 13.74
N VAL A 149 -6.32 12.54 12.76
CA VAL A 149 -4.99 12.69 12.13
C VAL A 149 -4.83 14.07 11.47
N ILE A 150 -5.84 14.54 10.74
CA ILE A 150 -5.82 15.85 10.08
C ILE A 150 -5.88 16.97 11.12
N ALA A 151 -6.67 16.81 12.20
CA ALA A 151 -6.72 17.77 13.30
C ALA A 151 -5.34 17.93 13.98
N CYS A 152 -4.65 16.82 14.28
CA CYS A 152 -3.30 16.88 14.85
C CYS A 152 -2.29 17.54 13.91
N LEU A 153 -2.30 17.21 12.61
CA LEU A 153 -1.41 17.84 11.64
C LEU A 153 -1.69 19.35 11.52
N ARG A 154 -2.97 19.78 11.53
CA ARG A 154 -3.33 21.22 11.55
C ARG A 154 -2.87 21.92 12.82
N ALA A 155 -2.91 21.27 13.99
CA ALA A 155 -2.40 21.85 15.23
C ALA A 155 -0.87 22.03 15.24
N ASN A 156 -0.16 21.23 14.43
CA ASN A 156 1.31 21.27 14.31
C ASN A 156 1.80 21.95 13.01
N GLU A 157 0.94 22.67 12.29
CA GLU A 157 1.21 23.23 10.96
C GLU A 157 2.57 23.95 10.78
N PRO A 158 3.02 24.85 11.69
CA PRO A 158 4.34 25.49 11.57
C PRO A 158 5.51 24.50 11.66
N SER A 159 5.34 23.36 12.35
CA SER A 159 6.35 22.31 12.52
C SER A 159 6.31 21.22 11.43
N LEU A 160 5.31 21.23 10.55
CA LEU A 160 5.23 20.29 9.42
C LEU A 160 6.30 20.57 8.36
N SER A 161 6.66 19.55 7.57
CA SER A 161 7.37 19.73 6.31
C SER A 161 6.62 20.65 5.34
N PRO A 162 7.32 21.42 4.48
CA PRO A 162 6.67 22.30 3.50
C PRO A 162 5.76 21.52 2.53
N GLN A 163 6.12 20.28 2.20
CA GLN A 163 5.32 19.40 1.35
C GLN A 163 4.00 18.98 2.02
N CYS A 164 4.03 18.64 3.31
CA CYS A 164 2.82 18.35 4.08
C CYS A 164 1.94 19.59 4.28
N ARG A 165 2.53 20.77 4.59
CA ARG A 165 1.78 22.04 4.64
C ARG A 165 1.04 22.33 3.35
N GLN A 166 1.72 22.17 2.21
CA GLN A 166 1.12 22.41 0.89
C GLN A 166 -0.04 21.45 0.61
N ALA A 167 0.12 20.16 0.90
CA ALA A 167 -0.97 19.17 0.77
C ALA A 167 -2.17 19.51 1.68
N LEU A 168 -1.92 19.95 2.92
CA LEU A 168 -2.95 20.42 3.84
C LEU A 168 -3.65 21.71 3.36
N MET A 169 -2.91 22.64 2.73
CA MET A 169 -3.45 23.87 2.15
C MET A 169 -4.25 23.64 0.87
N MET A 170 -4.04 22.52 0.18
CA MET A 170 -4.88 22.07 -0.95
C MET A 170 -6.16 21.40 -0.43
N ALA A 171 -6.05 20.46 0.50
CA ALA A 171 -7.18 19.78 1.14
C ALA A 171 -8.03 20.65 2.10
N ARG A 172 -7.67 21.94 2.28
CA ARG A 172 -8.47 22.96 2.99
C ARG A 172 -9.24 23.90 2.05
N ARG A 173 -9.01 23.79 0.74
CA ARG A 173 -9.65 24.60 -0.32
C ARG A 173 -10.78 23.86 -1.03
N GLN A 174 -11.18 22.72 -0.47
CA GLN A 174 -12.16 21.76 -0.99
C GLN A 174 -13.25 21.57 0.07
#